data_AF-A0A1F9BFE3-F1
#
_entry.id   AF-A0A1F9BFE3-F1
#
_cell.length_a   1.000
_cell.length_b   1.000
_cell.length_c   1.000
_cell.angle_alpha   90.00
_cell.angle_beta   90.00
_cell.angle_gamma   90.00
#
_symmetry.space_group_name_H-M   'P 1'
#
loop_
_entity.id
_entity.type
_entity.pdbx_description
1 polymer ?
#
loop_
_entity_poly.entity_id
_entity_poly.type
_entity_poly.pdbx_seq_one_letter_code
_entity_poly.pdbx_strand_id
1 'polypeptide(L)'
;MDTYDLFGYKKPEKTWKEELKEYLSSREWKIKAIQAKERADYKCQRCGSSKWVRKLDVHHLTYERFKHELPEDLIVVCNKCHKIKDRQREQETETRNYEKLQDARFEGWARKVYGDDWMMYNNEEYIYAEYEAWLDKRGEY
;
A
#
# COMPACT_ATOMS: atom_id res chain seq x y z
N MET A 1 26.49 -12.44 5.63
CA MET A 1 27.26 -12.65 6.88
C MET A 1 26.25 -12.68 8.01
N ASP A 2 26.10 -13.81 8.68
CA ASP A 2 25.21 -13.92 9.84
C ASP A 2 25.73 -12.99 10.95
N THR A 3 24.83 -12.20 11.53
CA THR A 3 25.16 -11.30 12.64
C THR A 3 24.73 -11.96 13.95
N TYR A 4 25.65 -12.02 14.91
CA TYR A 4 25.43 -12.60 16.24
C TYR A 4 25.40 -11.47 17.28
N ASP A 5 24.64 -11.63 18.35
CA ASP A 5 24.62 -10.68 19.46
C ASP A 5 25.79 -10.92 20.46
N LEU A 6 25.86 -10.10 21.51
CA LEU A 6 26.88 -10.19 22.58
C LEU A 6 26.85 -11.52 23.35
N PHE A 7 25.78 -12.30 23.21
CA PHE A 7 25.58 -13.59 23.87
C PHE A 7 25.71 -14.77 22.89
N GLY A 8 26.07 -14.51 21.62
CA GLY A 8 26.29 -15.54 20.61
C GLY A 8 25.01 -16.06 19.94
N TYR A 9 23.85 -15.41 20.12
CA TYR A 9 22.63 -15.77 19.40
C TYR A 9 22.58 -15.13 18.02
N LYS A 10 22.09 -15.89 17.03
CA LYS A 10 21.82 -15.37 15.70
C LYS A 10 20.76 -14.27 15.82
N LYS A 11 21.09 -13.04 15.41
CA LYS A 11 20.10 -11.97 15.39
C LYS A 11 19.02 -12.29 14.36
N PRO A 12 17.73 -12.08 14.69
CA PRO A 12 16.67 -12.21 13.70
C PRO A 12 16.89 -11.17 12.59
N GLU A 13 16.56 -11.55 11.36
CA GLU A 13 16.53 -10.60 10.25
C GLU A 13 15.49 -9.51 10.52
N LYS A 14 15.81 -8.27 10.10
CA LYS A 14 14.90 -7.14 10.29
C LYS A 14 13.70 -7.29 9.37
N THR A 15 12.53 -6.93 9.89
CA THR A 15 11.33 -6.79 9.07
C THR A 15 11.44 -5.55 8.18
N TRP A 16 10.75 -5.56 7.04
CA TRP A 16 10.63 -4.39 6.16
C TRP A 16 10.25 -3.09 6.90
N LYS A 17 9.35 -3.19 7.90
CA LYS A 17 8.91 -2.03 8.69
C LYS A 17 10.03 -1.45 9.54
N GLU A 18 10.87 -2.29 10.13
CA GLU A 18 12.02 -1.87 10.93
C GLU A 18 13.07 -1.23 10.05
N GLU A 19 13.40 -1.85 8.91
CA GLU A 19 14.35 -1.28 7.95
C GLU A 19 13.87 0.06 7.40
N LEU A 20 12.59 0.18 7.07
CA LEU A 20 11.97 1.43 6.64
C LEU A 20 12.08 2.51 7.71
N LYS A 21 11.74 2.19 8.95
CA LYS A 21 11.81 3.15 10.07
C LYS A 21 13.23 3.62 10.31
N GLU A 22 14.19 2.70 10.31
CA GLU A 22 15.61 3.04 10.44
C GLU A 22 16.08 3.92 9.28
N TYR A 23 15.72 3.57 8.05
CA TYR A 23 16.08 4.34 6.87
C TYR A 23 15.52 5.77 6.91
N LEU A 24 14.23 5.94 7.21
CA LEU A 24 13.59 7.25 7.33
C LEU A 24 14.15 8.09 8.49
N SER A 25 14.80 7.45 9.47
CA SER A 25 15.51 8.15 10.55
C SER A 25 16.96 8.51 10.22
N SER A 26 17.52 7.90 9.16
CA SER A 26 18.92 8.01 8.78
C SER A 26 19.32 9.41 8.31
N ARG A 27 20.63 9.68 8.35
CA ARG A 27 21.20 10.91 7.79
C ARG A 27 21.01 10.99 6.28
N GLU A 28 21.13 9.85 5.60
CA GLU A 28 20.99 9.76 4.14
C GLU A 28 19.61 10.23 3.68
N TRP A 29 18.55 9.70 4.31
CA TRP A 29 17.18 10.13 4.02
C TRP A 29 16.97 11.61 4.31
N LYS A 30 17.51 12.13 5.43
CA LYS A 30 17.39 13.56 5.77
C LYS A 30 18.01 14.45 4.69
N ILE A 31 19.15 14.05 4.11
CA ILE A 31 19.78 14.78 3.00
C ILE A 31 18.88 14.75 1.76
N LYS A 32 18.41 13.57 1.35
CA LYS A 32 17.48 13.43 0.21
C LYS A 32 16.21 14.26 0.41
N ALA A 33 15.67 14.27 1.62
CA ALA A 33 14.47 15.03 1.95
C ALA A 33 14.69 16.55 1.88
N ILE A 34 15.87 17.04 2.29
CA ILE A 34 16.24 18.46 2.15
C ILE A 34 16.37 18.82 0.67
N GLN A 35 17.09 18.02 -0.12
CA GLN A 35 17.26 18.24 -1.55
C GLN A 35 15.91 18.24 -2.30
N ALA A 36 15.00 17.33 -1.95
CA ALA A 36 13.65 17.33 -2.51
C ALA A 36 12.89 18.63 -2.18
N LYS A 37 12.97 19.10 -0.93
CA LYS A 37 12.35 20.37 -0.51
C LYS A 37 12.95 21.58 -1.21
N GLU A 38 14.26 21.59 -1.46
CA GLU A 38 14.95 22.64 -2.23
C GLU A 38 14.48 22.66 -3.68
N ARG A 39 14.43 21.49 -4.35
CA ARG A 39 13.90 21.35 -5.73
C ARG A 39 12.45 21.83 -5.84
N ALA A 40 11.67 21.67 -4.78
CA ALA A 40 10.28 22.11 -4.71
C ALA A 40 10.12 23.57 -4.25
N ASP A 41 11.20 24.36 -4.16
CA ASP A 41 11.19 25.75 -3.66
C ASP A 41 10.50 25.90 -2.29
N TYR A 42 10.65 24.88 -1.43
CA TYR A 42 9.95 24.77 -0.16
C TYR A 42 8.44 25.05 -0.25
N LYS A 43 7.81 24.53 -1.30
CA LYS A 43 6.36 24.57 -1.52
C LYS A 43 5.81 23.17 -1.69
N CYS A 44 4.56 22.99 -1.28
CA CYS A 44 3.83 21.77 -1.55
C CYS A 44 3.56 21.67 -3.05
N GLN A 45 4.05 20.60 -3.69
CA GLN A 45 3.89 20.35 -5.13
C GLN A 45 2.44 20.01 -5.54
N ARG A 46 1.52 19.89 -4.57
CA ARG A 46 0.09 19.63 -4.83
C ARG A 46 -0.80 20.86 -4.71
N CYS A 47 -0.55 21.72 -3.72
CA CYS A 47 -1.42 22.86 -3.42
C CYS A 47 -0.69 24.21 -3.35
N GLY A 48 0.62 24.24 -3.61
CA GLY A 48 1.44 25.45 -3.62
C GLY A 48 1.72 26.07 -2.24
N SER A 49 1.15 25.55 -1.15
CA SER A 49 1.41 26.07 0.20
C SER A 49 2.91 26.07 0.53
N SER A 50 3.46 27.20 0.95
CA SER A 50 4.85 27.31 1.35
C SER A 50 5.10 26.70 2.73
N LYS A 51 6.38 26.44 3.04
CA LYS A 51 6.81 25.99 4.38
C LYS A 51 6.38 26.89 5.53
N TRP A 52 6.09 28.16 5.25
CA TRP A 52 5.65 29.14 6.24
C TRP A 52 4.17 28.98 6.61
N VAL A 53 3.37 28.43 5.69
CA VAL A 53 1.93 28.20 5.90
C VAL A 53 1.67 26.82 6.48
N ARG A 54 2.40 25.80 6.00
CA ARG A 54 2.23 24.41 6.46
C ARG A 54 3.56 23.68 6.51
N LYS A 55 3.66 22.75 7.48
CA LYS A 55 4.75 21.79 7.52
C LYS A 55 4.78 20.96 6.23
N LEU A 56 5.97 20.89 5.62
CA LEU A 56 6.24 20.08 4.44
C LEU A 56 6.96 18.80 4.82
N ASP A 57 6.46 17.70 4.28
CA ASP A 57 7.03 16.37 4.37
C ASP A 57 7.28 15.82 2.96
N VAL A 58 8.16 14.83 2.85
CA VAL A 58 8.50 14.17 1.58
C VAL A 58 7.82 12.83 1.58
N HIS A 59 6.99 12.60 0.57
CA HIS A 59 6.24 11.38 0.38
C HIS A 59 6.86 10.55 -0.73
N HIS A 60 6.94 9.24 -0.53
CA HIS A 60 7.39 8.31 -1.56
C HIS A 60 6.21 7.99 -2.49
N LEU A 61 6.39 8.23 -3.79
CA LEU A 61 5.44 7.81 -4.82
C LEU A 61 5.59 6.31 -5.13
N THR A 62 6.81 5.79 -5.02
CA THR A 62 7.14 4.37 -5.16
C THR A 62 8.26 3.99 -4.19
N TYR A 63 8.34 2.69 -3.86
CA TYR A 63 9.40 2.09 -3.07
C TYR A 63 10.31 1.16 -3.88
N GLU A 64 10.15 1.10 -5.22
CA GLU A 64 10.94 0.22 -6.11
C GLU A 64 12.46 0.36 -5.95
N ARG A 65 12.93 1.59 -5.72
CA ARG A 65 14.36 1.94 -5.54
C ARG A 65 14.64 2.33 -4.11
N PHE A 66 14.11 1.59 -3.14
CA PHE A 66 14.29 1.89 -1.72
C PHE A 66 15.79 2.03 -1.36
N LYS A 67 16.15 3.11 -0.67
CA LYS A 67 17.53 3.58 -0.37
C LYS A 67 18.31 4.14 -1.56
N HIS A 68 17.74 4.11 -2.77
CA HIS A 68 18.33 4.60 -4.03
C HIS A 68 17.33 5.46 -4.82
N GLU A 69 16.48 6.20 -4.11
CA GLU A 69 15.37 6.96 -4.68
C GLU A 69 15.86 8.01 -5.68
N LEU A 70 15.22 8.06 -6.84
CA LEU A 70 15.37 9.12 -7.81
C LEU A 70 14.56 10.36 -7.40
N PRO A 71 14.87 11.55 -7.93
CA PRO A 71 14.06 12.75 -7.67
C PRO A 71 12.57 12.57 -7.94
N GLU A 72 12.21 11.78 -8.95
CA GLU A 72 10.85 11.50 -9.40
C GLU A 72 10.11 10.52 -8.49
N ASP A 73 10.83 9.78 -7.63
CA ASP A 73 10.24 8.87 -6.65
C ASP A 73 9.66 9.62 -5.45
N LEU A 74 10.00 10.90 -5.31
CA LEU A 74 9.74 11.71 -4.13
C LEU A 74 8.90 12.92 -4.49
N ILE A 75 7.86 13.17 -3.70
CA ILE A 75 7.03 14.37 -3.82
C ILE A 75 6.99 15.13 -2.50
N VAL A 76 7.19 16.45 -2.56
CA VAL A 76 7.07 17.34 -1.40
C VAL A 76 5.62 17.77 -1.23
N VAL A 77 5.02 17.40 -0.11
CA VAL A 77 3.63 17.69 0.21
C VAL A 77 3.49 18.31 1.59
N CYS A 78 2.48 19.17 1.77
CA CYS A 78 2.13 19.62 3.11
C CYS A 78 1.44 18.50 3.90
N ASN A 79 1.48 18.58 5.22
CA ASN A 79 0.81 17.65 6.13
C ASN A 79 -0.67 17.37 5.78
N LYS A 80 -1.44 18.37 5.30
CA LYS A 80 -2.82 18.17 4.84
C LYS A 80 -2.89 17.29 3.59
N CYS A 81 -2.08 17.60 2.58
CA CYS A 81 -2.03 16.83 1.35
C CYS A 81 -1.48 15.42 1.59
N HIS A 82 -0.54 15.26 2.53
CA HIS A 82 -0.01 13.97 2.94
C HIS A 82 -1.12 13.08 3.51
N LYS A 83 -1.89 13.57 4.49
CA LYS A 83 -3.01 12.83 5.08
C LYS A 83 -4.08 12.43 4.06
N ILE A 84 -4.38 13.32 3.10
CA ILE A 84 -5.32 12.99 2.02
C ILE A 84 -4.77 11.83 1.19
N LYS A 85 -3.47 11.84 0.88
CA LYS A 85 -2.85 10.75 0.12
C LYS A 85 -2.81 9.43 0.88
N ASP A 86 -2.46 9.46 2.16
CA ASP A 86 -2.46 8.24 2.98
C ASP A 86 -3.86 7.62 3.05
N ARG A 87 -4.89 8.44 3.24
CA ARG A 87 -6.29 7.98 3.24
C ARG A 87 -6.73 7.40 1.90
N GLN A 88 -6.34 8.02 0.77
CA GLN A 88 -6.64 7.47 -0.55
C GLN A 88 -6.04 6.07 -0.71
N ARG A 89 -4.77 5.90 -0.31
CA ARG A 89 -4.08 4.60 -0.38
C ARG A 89 -4.71 3.54 0.52
N GLU A 90 -5.17 3.94 1.71
CA GLU A 90 -5.89 3.06 2.64
C GLU A 90 -7.21 2.57 2.01
N GLN A 91 -8.02 3.49 1.48
CA GLN A 91 -9.28 3.17 0.80
C GLN A 91 -9.08 2.25 -0.41
N GLU A 92 -8.08 2.55 -1.27
CA GLU A 92 -7.74 1.70 -2.42
C GLU A 92 -7.33 0.28 -1.97
N THR A 93 -6.63 0.17 -0.85
CA THR A 93 -6.23 -1.11 -0.28
C THR A 93 -7.43 -1.87 0.28
N GLU A 94 -8.33 -1.19 0.99
CA GLU A 94 -9.58 -1.76 1.52
C GLU A 94 -10.46 -2.29 0.39
N THR A 95 -10.71 -1.48 -0.65
CA THR A 95 -11.50 -1.89 -1.82
C THR A 95 -10.90 -3.12 -2.47
N ARG A 96 -9.60 -3.11 -2.76
CA ARG A 96 -8.91 -4.26 -3.38
C ARG A 96 -9.02 -5.53 -2.53
N ASN A 97 -8.89 -5.40 -1.21
CA ASN A 97 -9.01 -6.54 -0.30
C ASN A 97 -10.44 -7.08 -0.24
N TYR A 98 -11.43 -6.19 -0.28
CA TYR A 98 -12.84 -6.57 -0.35
C TYR A 98 -13.16 -7.32 -1.64
N GLU A 99 -12.76 -6.80 -2.80
CA GLU A 99 -12.94 -7.45 -4.11
C GLU A 99 -12.32 -8.85 -4.11
N LYS A 100 -11.06 -8.99 -3.68
CA LYS A 100 -10.40 -10.30 -3.55
C LYS A 100 -11.15 -11.26 -2.62
N LEU A 101 -11.73 -10.76 -1.54
CA LEU A 101 -12.50 -11.59 -0.62
C LEU A 101 -13.81 -12.05 -1.28
N GLN A 102 -14.49 -11.17 -2.02
CA GLN A 102 -15.70 -11.52 -2.75
C GLN A 102 -15.41 -12.54 -3.85
N ASP A 103 -14.34 -12.34 -4.63
CA ASP A 103 -13.89 -13.30 -5.65
C ASP A 103 -13.60 -14.66 -5.01
N ALA A 104 -12.85 -14.70 -3.91
CA ALA A 104 -12.53 -15.95 -3.22
C ALA A 104 -13.78 -16.64 -2.65
N ARG A 105 -14.77 -15.87 -2.16
CA ARG A 105 -16.06 -16.42 -1.70
C ARG A 105 -16.86 -16.99 -2.86
N PHE A 106 -16.96 -16.26 -3.97
CA PHE A 106 -17.64 -16.69 -5.18
C PHE A 106 -17.00 -17.96 -5.75
N GLU A 107 -15.68 -17.97 -5.96
CA GLU A 107 -14.94 -19.14 -6.44
C GLU A 107 -15.11 -20.36 -5.50
N GLY A 108 -15.03 -20.13 -4.19
CA GLY A 108 -15.22 -21.18 -3.18
C GLY A 108 -16.63 -21.76 -3.22
N TRP A 109 -17.64 -20.92 -3.41
CA TRP A 109 -19.03 -21.34 -3.58
C TRP A 109 -19.24 -22.08 -4.91
N ALA A 110 -18.78 -21.52 -6.03
CA ALA A 110 -18.96 -22.09 -7.36
C ALA A 110 -18.30 -23.47 -7.47
N ARG A 111 -17.08 -23.63 -6.94
CA ARG A 111 -16.41 -24.93 -6.84
C ARG A 111 -17.22 -25.95 -6.04
N LYS A 112 -17.84 -25.51 -4.94
CA LYS A 112 -18.67 -26.37 -4.09
C LYS A 112 -19.97 -26.81 -4.78
N VAL A 113 -20.56 -25.95 -5.61
CA VAL A 113 -21.85 -26.21 -6.28
C VAL A 113 -21.67 -26.97 -7.60
N TYR A 114 -20.71 -26.57 -8.43
CA TYR A 114 -20.54 -27.06 -9.79
C TYR A 114 -19.26 -27.89 -10.01
N GLY A 115 -18.38 -28.00 -9.02
CA GLY A 115 -17.09 -28.71 -9.12
C GLY A 115 -15.94 -27.83 -9.61
N ASP A 116 -14.74 -28.42 -9.75
CA ASP A 116 -13.51 -27.67 -10.03
C ASP A 116 -13.47 -27.05 -11.45
N ASP A 117 -14.10 -27.68 -12.44
CA ASP A 117 -14.12 -27.23 -13.83
C ASP A 117 -15.31 -26.31 -14.16
N TRP A 118 -15.89 -25.65 -13.14
CA TRP A 118 -17.12 -24.85 -13.30
C TRP A 118 -16.99 -23.74 -14.33
N MET A 119 -15.78 -23.21 -14.56
CA MET A 119 -15.52 -22.18 -15.58
C MET A 119 -15.55 -22.70 -17.02
N MET A 120 -15.41 -24.01 -17.25
CA MET A 120 -15.31 -24.56 -18.62
C MET A 120 -16.65 -24.74 -19.31
N TYR A 121 -17.72 -24.95 -18.55
CA TYR A 121 -19.01 -25.40 -19.08
C TYR A 121 -20.17 -24.46 -18.76
N ASN A 122 -19.89 -23.36 -18.05
CA ASN A 122 -20.93 -22.47 -17.57
C ASN A 122 -20.66 -21.02 -17.95
N ASN A 123 -21.74 -20.26 -18.06
CA ASN A 123 -21.68 -18.82 -18.22
C ASN A 123 -21.47 -18.19 -16.83
N GLU A 124 -20.36 -17.47 -16.67
CA GLU A 124 -19.95 -16.81 -15.43
C GLU A 124 -21.00 -15.83 -14.89
N GLU A 125 -21.65 -15.06 -15.77
CA GLU A 125 -22.69 -14.10 -15.41
C GLU A 125 -23.91 -14.79 -14.80
N TYR A 126 -24.30 -15.95 -15.36
CA TYR A 126 -25.40 -16.75 -14.84
C TYR A 126 -25.06 -17.39 -13.48
N ILE A 127 -23.84 -17.91 -13.32
CA ILE A 127 -23.36 -18.46 -12.04
C ILE A 127 -23.28 -17.36 -10.97
N TYR A 128 -22.86 -16.16 -11.35
CA TYR A 128 -22.83 -15.02 -10.44
C TYR A 128 -24.24 -14.64 -9.96
N ALA A 129 -25.23 -14.61 -10.86
CA ALA A 129 -26.62 -14.37 -10.48
C ALA A 129 -27.17 -15.46 -9.51
N GLU A 130 -26.79 -16.73 -9.71
CA GLU A 130 -27.14 -17.79 -8.76
C GLU A 130 -26.45 -17.64 -7.40
N TYR A 131 -25.20 -17.16 -7.38
CA TYR A 131 -24.47 -16.84 -6.16
C TYR A 131 -25.13 -15.70 -5.38
N GLU A 132 -25.54 -14.62 -6.04
CA GLU A 132 -26.24 -13.50 -5.39
C GLU A 132 -27.56 -13.98 -4.77
N ALA A 133 -28.35 -14.75 -5.51
CA ALA A 133 -29.59 -15.35 -5.00
C ALA A 133 -29.34 -16.30 -3.81
N TRP A 134 -28.16 -16.92 -3.74
CA TRP A 134 -27.75 -17.76 -2.63
C TRP A 134 -27.33 -16.94 -1.39
N LEU A 135 -26.63 -15.81 -1.57
CA LEU A 135 -26.32 -14.87 -0.48
C LEU A 135 -27.59 -14.27 0.13
N ASP A 136 -28.54 -13.86 -0.70
CA ASP A 136 -29.83 -13.31 -0.29
C ASP A 136 -30.60 -14.26 0.65
N LYS A 137 -30.67 -15.54 0.27
CA LYS A 137 -31.33 -16.56 1.08
C LYS A 137 -30.66 -16.79 2.43
N ARG A 138 -29.38 -16.43 2.58
CA ARG A 138 -28.60 -16.57 3.81
C ARG A 138 -28.57 -15.30 4.67
N GLY A 139 -29.03 -14.16 4.14
CA GLY A 139 -28.94 -12.87 4.83
C GLY A 139 -27.51 -12.36 5.01
N GLU A 140 -26.59 -12.77 4.13
CA GLU A 140 -25.17 -12.40 4.16
C GLU A 140 -24.88 -11.36 3.06
N TYR A 141 -25.21 -10.10 3.33
CA TYR A 141 -24.80 -8.93 2.53
C TYR A 141 -23.69 -8.15 3.22
#